data_AF-A0A1I3FKK0-F1
#
_entry.id   AF-A0A1I3FKK0-F1
#
_cell.length_a   1.000
_cell.length_b   1.000
_cell.length_c   1.000
_cell.angle_alpha   90.00
_cell.angle_beta   90.00
_cell.angle_gamma   90.00
#
_symmetry.space_group_name_H-M   'P 1'
#
loop_
_entity.id
_entity.type
_entity.pdbx_description
1 polymer ?
#
loop_
_entity_poly.entity_id
_entity_poly.type
_entity_poly.pdbx_seq_one_letter_code
_entity_poly.pdbx_strand_id
1 'polypeptide(L)'
;MRRKNKKTGVNRDTMMDHGYHSHFYHTFFEDYVERARTDNKGTKRVIRTYIGDYYYSCLTVLQRRGVKTAYILLFCLTVFFYLKAAGMPVESNFQWYVTVPEAIDLFLMLWFLKTIIYYVTAKKEMTIGEYKSTSKALMQISAVSAAGFGLTAAVLLVSLFRLQKTAETGAILLCAADMLLCGVCMAAVFVMEKTMRYTKRATAVKPQADDSYM
;
A
#
# COMPACT_ATOMS: atom_id res chain seq x y z
N MET A 1 -23.42 -2.63 21.54
CA MET A 1 -22.93 -1.57 22.46
C MET A 1 -22.87 -0.23 21.74
N ARG A 2 -23.75 0.70 22.11
CA ARG A 2 -23.84 2.06 21.55
C ARG A 2 -22.63 2.91 22.00
N ARG A 3 -21.73 3.25 21.09
CA ARG A 3 -20.67 4.24 21.38
C ARG A 3 -21.21 5.66 21.14
N LYS A 4 -21.68 6.30 22.21
CA LYS A 4 -21.91 7.76 22.23
C LYS A 4 -20.56 8.47 22.14
N ASN A 5 -20.35 9.26 21.10
CA ASN A 5 -19.22 10.19 21.06
C ASN A 5 -19.57 11.40 21.94
N LYS A 6 -18.88 11.55 23.09
CA LYS A 6 -19.23 12.47 24.19
C LYS A 6 -19.04 13.97 23.85
N LYS A 7 -18.64 14.32 22.63
CA LYS A 7 -18.27 15.70 22.24
C LYS A 7 -19.34 16.47 21.46
N THR A 8 -20.37 15.83 20.91
CA THR A 8 -21.34 16.54 20.04
C THR A 8 -22.80 16.37 20.40
N GLY A 9 -23.17 15.50 21.36
CA GLY A 9 -24.55 15.39 21.84
C GLY A 9 -25.60 14.92 20.82
N VAL A 10 -25.24 14.73 19.55
CA VAL A 10 -26.15 14.32 18.48
C VAL A 10 -26.18 12.79 18.36
N ASN A 11 -27.39 12.22 18.39
CA ASN A 11 -27.64 10.80 18.15
C ASN A 11 -27.33 10.47 16.69
N ARG A 12 -26.42 9.52 16.44
CA ARG A 12 -26.02 9.07 15.09
C ARG A 12 -27.12 8.33 14.31
N ASP A 13 -28.22 7.97 14.98
CA ASP A 13 -29.14 6.92 14.49
C ASP A 13 -30.41 7.46 13.80
N THR A 14 -30.58 8.79 13.65
CA THR A 14 -31.82 9.34 13.07
C THR A 14 -31.53 10.15 11.81
N MET A 15 -31.67 9.49 10.64
CA MET A 15 -32.03 10.00 9.30
C MET A 15 -31.33 9.20 8.19
N MET A 16 -31.50 7.87 8.19
CA MET A 16 -31.14 7.01 7.07
C MET A 16 -32.44 6.42 6.51
N ASP A 17 -32.96 7.02 5.43
CA ASP A 17 -33.95 6.35 4.61
C ASP A 17 -33.22 5.32 3.72
N HIS A 18 -33.74 4.10 3.69
CA HIS A 18 -32.98 2.88 3.46
C HIS A 18 -32.63 2.62 1.98
N GLY A 19 -31.35 2.75 1.64
CA GLY A 19 -30.73 2.07 0.49
C GLY A 19 -29.77 1.00 1.00
N TYR A 20 -29.87 -0.23 0.48
CA TYR A 20 -28.92 -1.32 0.77
C TYR A 20 -27.51 -0.88 0.33
N HIS A 21 -26.71 -0.40 1.25
CA HIS A 21 -25.30 -0.07 1.03
C HIS A 21 -24.45 -1.04 1.84
N SER A 22 -23.53 -1.73 1.16
CA SER A 22 -22.67 -2.71 1.82
C SER A 22 -21.77 -2.00 2.84
N HIS A 23 -21.47 -2.65 3.97
CA HIS A 23 -20.53 -2.10 4.95
C HIS A 23 -19.16 -1.75 4.32
N PHE A 24 -18.78 -2.47 3.27
CA PHE A 24 -17.58 -2.19 2.48
C PHE A 24 -17.66 -0.86 1.72
N TYR A 25 -18.84 -0.49 1.21
CA TYR A 25 -19.08 0.81 0.54
C TYR A 25 -18.85 1.99 1.51
N HIS A 26 -19.37 1.90 2.74
CA HIS A 26 -19.18 2.95 3.75
C HIS A 26 -17.72 3.18 4.15
N THR A 27 -16.87 2.15 4.03
CA THR A 27 -15.45 2.26 4.36
C THR A 27 -14.71 3.23 3.43
N PHE A 28 -15.17 3.41 2.19
CA PHE A 28 -14.61 4.40 1.25
C PHE A 28 -14.97 5.85 1.59
N PHE A 29 -16.06 6.05 2.35
CA PHE A 29 -16.59 7.35 2.72
C PHE A 29 -16.32 7.68 4.20
N GLU A 30 -15.29 7.07 4.79
CA GLU A 30 -14.82 7.41 6.14
C GLU A 30 -14.52 8.92 6.21
N ASP A 31 -15.18 9.60 7.14
CA ASP A 31 -15.16 11.07 7.34
C ASP A 31 -15.74 11.90 6.18
N TYR A 32 -16.71 11.37 5.44
CA TYR A 32 -17.55 12.15 4.52
C TYR A 32 -18.93 12.46 5.13
N VAL A 33 -19.50 13.60 4.75
CA VAL A 33 -20.92 13.92 4.94
C VAL A 33 -21.63 13.92 3.59
N GLU A 34 -22.87 13.46 3.59
CA GLU A 34 -23.75 13.54 2.44
C GLU A 34 -24.74 14.70 2.56
N ARG A 35 -24.97 15.39 1.44
CA ARG A 35 -26.00 16.42 1.30
C ARG A 35 -26.86 16.11 0.09
N ALA A 36 -28.17 15.99 0.29
CA ALA A 36 -29.09 15.93 -0.82
C ALA A 36 -29.34 17.36 -1.33
N ARG A 37 -28.79 17.72 -2.49
CA ARG A 37 -29.08 18.99 -3.15
C ARG A 37 -30.03 18.75 -4.32
N THR A 38 -31.15 19.44 -4.32
CA THR A 38 -32.06 19.46 -5.47
C THR A 38 -31.54 20.47 -6.49
N ASP A 39 -31.32 20.02 -7.73
CA ASP A 39 -30.97 20.90 -8.85
C ASP A 39 -32.16 21.80 -9.23
N ASN A 40 -31.92 22.86 -10.01
CA ASN A 40 -32.94 23.79 -10.51
C ASN A 40 -34.06 23.10 -11.32
N LYS A 41 -33.84 21.85 -11.74
CA LYS A 41 -34.79 20.99 -12.46
C LYS A 41 -35.56 20.02 -11.55
N GLY A 42 -35.44 20.12 -10.22
CA GLY A 42 -36.12 19.25 -9.26
C GLY A 42 -35.44 17.88 -9.03
N THR A 43 -34.32 17.60 -9.70
CA THR A 43 -33.58 16.33 -9.52
C THR A 43 -32.74 16.37 -8.25
N LYS A 44 -32.95 15.40 -7.33
CA LYS A 44 -32.11 15.24 -6.13
C LYS A 44 -30.76 14.63 -6.52
N ARG A 45 -29.65 15.30 -6.17
CA ARG A 45 -28.29 14.78 -6.27
C ARG A 45 -27.65 14.72 -4.88
N VAL A 46 -27.04 13.59 -4.55
CA VAL A 46 -26.28 13.43 -3.32
C VAL A 46 -24.86 13.96 -3.56
N ILE A 47 -24.48 15.02 -2.84
CA ILE A 47 -23.15 15.59 -2.83
C ILE A 47 -22.42 15.08 -1.59
N ARG A 48 -21.23 14.51 -1.79
CA ARG A 48 -20.38 14.00 -0.70
C ARG A 48 -19.24 14.97 -0.45
N THR A 49 -19.07 15.40 0.79
CA THR A 49 -18.02 16.34 1.19
C THR A 49 -17.15 15.72 2.28
N TYR A 50 -15.84 15.68 2.07
CA TYR A 50 -14.91 15.21 3.09
C TYR A 50 -14.81 16.22 4.22
N ILE A 51 -15.05 15.79 5.45
CA ILE A 51 -14.98 16.59 6.68
C ILE A 51 -13.82 16.16 7.60
N GLY A 52 -13.14 15.05 7.28
CA GLY A 52 -12.04 14.51 8.08
C GLY A 52 -10.74 15.31 7.97
N ASP A 53 -9.72 14.87 8.71
CA ASP A 53 -8.39 15.46 8.62
C ASP A 53 -7.66 14.99 7.35
N TYR A 54 -7.09 15.91 6.59
CA TYR A 54 -6.17 15.57 5.51
C TYR A 54 -4.82 15.15 6.05
N TYR A 55 -4.25 14.09 5.49
CA TYR A 55 -2.90 13.62 5.75
C TYR A 55 -1.95 14.19 4.70
N TYR A 56 -0.86 14.80 5.14
CA TYR A 56 0.16 15.32 4.24
C TYR A 56 1.55 15.10 4.81
N SER A 57 2.54 14.90 3.94
CA SER A 57 3.94 14.88 4.33
C SER A 57 4.50 16.29 4.36
N CYS A 58 5.35 16.58 5.35
CA CYS A 58 6.05 17.87 5.47
C CYS A 58 7.19 18.04 4.45
N LEU A 59 7.22 17.21 3.40
CA LEU A 59 8.23 17.25 2.35
C LEU A 59 8.02 18.46 1.43
N THR A 60 9.13 19.05 1.01
CA THR A 60 9.13 20.01 -0.10
C THR A 60 8.71 19.31 -1.40
N VAL A 61 8.31 20.09 -2.41
CA VAL A 61 7.91 19.55 -3.72
C VAL A 61 9.06 18.73 -4.34
N LEU A 62 10.30 19.21 -4.21
CA LEU A 62 11.48 18.53 -4.73
C LEU A 62 11.75 17.22 -3.99
N GLN A 63 11.73 17.22 -2.65
CA GLN A 63 11.90 16.01 -1.86
C GLN A 63 10.83 14.97 -2.17
N ARG A 64 9.57 15.39 -2.32
CA ARG A 64 8.46 14.50 -2.67
C ARG A 64 8.65 13.88 -4.05
N ARG A 65 9.12 14.65 -5.04
CA ARG A 65 9.49 14.12 -6.36
C ARG A 65 10.64 13.12 -6.24
N GLY A 66 11.68 13.47 -5.48
CA GLY A 66 12.83 12.59 -5.23
C GLY A 66 12.44 11.26 -4.61
N VAL A 67 11.56 11.26 -3.61
CA VAL A 67 11.00 10.04 -2.99
C VAL A 67 10.26 9.18 -4.00
N LYS A 68 9.37 9.77 -4.80
CA LYS A 68 8.62 9.04 -5.83
C LYS A 68 9.55 8.40 -6.86
N THR A 69 10.54 9.15 -7.33
CA THR A 69 11.55 8.62 -8.25
C THR A 69 12.36 7.50 -7.60
N ALA A 70 12.78 7.65 -6.35
CA ALA A 70 13.52 6.62 -5.63
C ALA A 70 12.72 5.32 -5.49
N TYR A 71 11.41 5.40 -5.18
CA TYR A 71 10.55 4.20 -5.11
C TYR A 71 10.42 3.49 -6.46
N ILE A 72 10.29 4.23 -7.56
CA ILE A 72 10.26 3.65 -8.91
C ILE A 72 11.61 2.98 -9.23
N LEU A 73 12.73 3.64 -8.93
CA LEU A 73 14.06 3.09 -9.19
C LEU A 73 14.32 1.82 -8.37
N LEU A 74 13.99 1.83 -7.07
CA LEU A 74 14.12 0.67 -6.20
C LEU A 74 13.25 -0.49 -6.69
N PHE A 75 12.03 -0.21 -7.17
CA PHE A 75 11.18 -1.22 -7.79
C PHE A 75 11.81 -1.81 -9.06
N CYS A 76 12.31 -0.96 -9.97
CA CYS A 76 12.99 -1.42 -11.18
C CYS A 76 14.22 -2.29 -10.86
N LEU A 77 15.00 -1.93 -9.83
CA LEU A 77 16.12 -2.73 -9.36
C LEU A 77 15.65 -4.08 -8.81
N THR A 78 14.58 -4.11 -8.01
CA THR A 78 13.98 -5.38 -7.55
C THR A 78 13.56 -6.25 -8.72
N VAL A 79 12.86 -5.71 -9.72
CA VAL A 79 12.45 -6.47 -10.92
C VAL A 79 13.68 -7.03 -11.64
N PHE A 80 14.72 -6.21 -11.82
CA PHE A 80 15.96 -6.64 -12.48
C PHE A 80 16.63 -7.82 -11.75
N PHE A 81 16.85 -7.70 -10.45
CA PHE A 81 17.49 -8.76 -9.66
C PHE A 81 16.62 -10.01 -9.58
N TYR A 82 15.29 -9.85 -9.43
CA TYR A 82 14.36 -10.97 -9.42
C TYR A 82 14.39 -11.75 -10.74
N LEU A 83 14.29 -11.07 -11.88
CA LEU A 83 14.33 -11.72 -13.19
C LEU A 83 15.70 -12.37 -13.47
N LYS A 84 16.79 -11.75 -13.01
CA LYS A 84 18.13 -12.32 -13.11
C LYS A 84 18.26 -13.62 -12.30
N ALA A 85 17.73 -13.66 -11.07
CA ALA A 85 17.76 -14.84 -10.22
C ALA A 85 16.82 -15.94 -10.72
N ALA A 86 15.55 -15.61 -10.96
CA ALA A 86 14.52 -16.57 -11.38
C ALA A 86 14.76 -17.11 -12.80
N GLY A 87 15.34 -16.30 -13.70
CA GLY A 87 15.65 -16.68 -15.08
C GLY A 87 16.95 -17.47 -15.24
N MET A 88 17.72 -17.67 -14.17
CA MET A 88 18.97 -18.42 -14.26
C MET A 88 18.68 -19.92 -14.44
N PRO A 89 19.32 -20.62 -15.40
CA PRO A 89 19.06 -22.04 -15.67
C PRO A 89 19.80 -22.92 -14.64
N VAL A 90 19.33 -22.91 -13.39
CA VAL A 90 19.89 -23.65 -12.25
C VAL A 90 18.87 -24.66 -11.75
N GLU A 91 19.30 -25.86 -11.37
CA GLU A 91 18.38 -26.93 -10.95
C GLU A 91 17.52 -26.53 -9.74
N SER A 92 18.04 -25.67 -8.85
CA SER A 92 17.33 -25.12 -7.70
C SER A 92 16.03 -24.42 -8.08
N ASN A 93 15.98 -23.71 -9.21
CA ASN A 93 14.81 -22.91 -9.62
C ASN A 93 13.64 -23.78 -10.10
N PHE A 94 13.90 -25.05 -10.41
CA PHE A 94 12.86 -26.03 -10.77
C PHE A 94 12.33 -26.80 -9.55
N GLN A 95 12.93 -26.61 -8.38
CA GLN A 95 12.49 -27.28 -7.16
C GLN A 95 11.27 -26.57 -6.60
N TRP A 96 10.21 -27.31 -6.33
CA TRP A 96 8.93 -26.76 -5.83
C TRP A 96 9.11 -25.88 -4.59
N TYR A 97 10.06 -26.22 -3.71
CA TYR A 97 10.31 -25.48 -2.48
C TYR A 97 10.98 -24.11 -2.73
N VAL A 98 11.61 -23.89 -3.89
CA VAL A 98 12.11 -22.57 -4.35
C VAL A 98 11.04 -21.86 -5.19
N THR A 99 10.44 -22.56 -6.16
CA THR A 99 9.47 -21.97 -7.10
C THR A 99 8.22 -21.43 -6.40
N VAL A 100 7.75 -22.08 -5.33
CA VAL A 100 6.56 -21.62 -4.58
C VAL A 100 6.81 -20.28 -3.86
N PRO A 101 7.87 -20.12 -3.05
CA PRO A 101 8.28 -18.81 -2.53
C PRO A 101 8.49 -17.75 -3.62
N GLU A 102 9.16 -18.09 -4.73
CA GLU A 102 9.37 -17.15 -5.85
C GLU A 102 8.07 -16.67 -6.48
N ALA A 103 7.05 -17.54 -6.60
CA ALA A 103 5.74 -17.17 -7.10
C ALA A 103 5.00 -16.24 -6.13
N ILE A 104 5.14 -16.46 -4.82
CA ILE A 104 4.61 -15.55 -3.80
C ILE A 104 5.29 -14.18 -3.90
N ASP A 105 6.61 -14.14 -4.06
CA ASP A 105 7.36 -12.91 -4.25
C ASP A 105 6.93 -12.14 -5.50
N LEU A 106 6.64 -12.83 -6.61
CA LEU A 106 6.06 -12.21 -7.81
C LEU A 106 4.71 -11.55 -7.51
N PHE A 107 3.82 -12.24 -6.79
CA PHE A 107 2.53 -11.68 -6.40
C PHE A 107 2.69 -10.43 -5.51
N LEU A 108 3.61 -10.48 -4.53
CA LEU A 108 3.93 -9.34 -3.68
C LEU A 108 4.49 -8.17 -4.50
N MET A 109 5.34 -8.44 -5.49
CA MET A 109 5.90 -7.45 -6.40
C MET A 109 4.82 -6.77 -7.26
N LEU A 110 3.84 -7.53 -7.77
CA LEU A 110 2.70 -6.98 -8.51
C LEU A 110 1.79 -6.13 -7.61
N TRP A 111 1.56 -6.56 -6.37
CA TRP A 111 0.82 -5.74 -5.40
C TRP A 111 1.57 -4.45 -5.08
N PHE A 112 2.89 -4.54 -4.89
CA PHE A 112 3.73 -3.39 -4.64
C PHE A 112 3.72 -2.41 -5.83
N LEU A 113 3.78 -2.90 -7.08
CA LEU A 113 3.63 -2.10 -8.29
C LEU A 113 2.30 -1.33 -8.30
N LYS A 114 1.18 -2.03 -8.04
CA LYS A 114 -0.14 -1.39 -7.91
C LYS A 114 -0.10 -0.27 -6.87
N THR A 115 0.52 -0.51 -5.72
CA THR A 115 0.61 0.47 -4.63
C THR A 115 1.47 1.69 -5.01
N ILE A 116 2.59 1.48 -5.71
CA ILE A 116 3.42 2.56 -6.26
C ILE A 116 2.61 3.42 -7.23
N ILE A 117 1.85 2.82 -8.14
CA ILE A 117 1.04 3.58 -9.12
C ILE A 117 0.08 4.52 -8.37
N TYR A 118 -0.65 4.01 -7.37
CA TYR A 118 -1.52 4.86 -6.56
C TYR A 118 -0.73 5.95 -5.82
N TYR A 119 0.40 5.62 -5.19
CA TYR A 119 1.24 6.59 -4.48
C TYR A 119 1.79 7.70 -5.39
N VAL A 120 2.21 7.35 -6.61
CA VAL A 120 2.74 8.31 -7.60
C VAL A 120 1.64 9.25 -8.07
N THR A 121 0.41 8.76 -8.25
CA THR A 121 -0.74 9.61 -8.62
C THR A 121 -1.33 10.40 -7.45
N ALA A 122 -1.05 10.01 -6.20
CA ALA A 122 -1.61 10.67 -5.02
C ALA A 122 -1.25 12.16 -4.95
N LYS A 123 -2.20 12.97 -4.50
CA LYS A 123 -2.01 14.40 -4.22
C LYS A 123 -1.20 14.60 -2.93
N LYS A 124 -0.73 15.83 -2.69
CA LYS A 124 0.06 16.14 -1.48
C LYS A 124 -0.79 16.01 -0.22
N GLU A 125 -2.01 16.49 -0.29
CA GLU A 125 -3.04 16.34 0.74
C GLU A 125 -3.88 15.14 0.35
N MET A 126 -3.93 14.14 1.23
CA MET A 126 -4.62 12.87 1.03
C MET A 126 -5.72 12.74 2.07
N THR A 127 -6.88 12.27 1.66
CA THR A 127 -7.93 11.82 2.59
C THR A 127 -7.45 10.60 3.38
N ILE A 128 -8.15 10.25 4.47
CA ILE A 128 -7.80 9.07 5.27
C ILE A 128 -7.78 7.77 4.46
N GLY A 129 -8.72 7.61 3.51
CA GLY A 129 -8.77 6.45 2.62
C GLY A 129 -7.59 6.39 1.66
N GLU A 130 -7.24 7.52 1.05
CA GLU A 130 -6.06 7.63 0.16
C GLU A 130 -4.77 7.36 0.94
N TYR A 131 -4.61 7.92 2.14
CA TYR A 131 -3.43 7.68 2.99
C TYR A 131 -3.29 6.19 3.37
N LYS A 132 -4.40 5.53 3.76
CA LYS A 132 -4.40 4.10 4.11
C LYS A 132 -4.06 3.23 2.90
N SER A 133 -4.62 3.54 1.73
CA SER A 133 -4.43 2.76 0.50
C SER A 133 -3.11 3.03 -0.23
N THR A 134 -2.42 4.14 0.09
CA THR A 134 -1.13 4.50 -0.50
C THR A 134 0.00 4.33 0.50
N SER A 135 0.34 5.34 1.30
CA SER A 135 1.48 5.35 2.22
C SER A 135 1.49 4.17 3.19
N LYS A 136 0.36 3.91 3.86
CA LYS A 136 0.30 2.82 4.84
C LYS A 136 0.41 1.45 4.18
N ALA A 137 -0.30 1.25 3.07
CA ALA A 137 -0.21 0.04 2.28
C ALA A 137 1.22 -0.17 1.77
N LEU A 138 1.87 0.87 1.26
CA LEU A 138 3.24 0.84 0.73
C LEU A 138 4.22 0.39 1.79
N MET A 139 4.15 0.96 2.99
CA MET A 139 4.98 0.56 4.14
C MET A 139 4.78 -0.92 4.50
N GLN A 140 3.53 -1.38 4.55
CA GLN A 140 3.22 -2.77 4.89
C GLN A 140 3.71 -3.74 3.81
N ILE A 141 3.39 -3.47 2.54
CA ILE A 141 3.75 -4.36 1.43
C ILE A 141 5.26 -4.40 1.22
N SER A 142 5.98 -3.28 1.42
CA SER A 142 7.45 -3.28 1.34
C SER A 142 8.08 -4.12 2.44
N ALA A 143 7.54 -4.10 3.66
CA ALA A 143 8.05 -4.91 4.76
C ALA A 143 7.82 -6.40 4.54
N VAL A 144 6.60 -6.76 4.10
CA VAL A 144 6.25 -8.16 3.78
C VAL A 144 7.07 -8.67 2.60
N SER A 145 7.25 -7.86 1.54
CA SER A 145 8.08 -8.23 0.38
C SER A 145 9.54 -8.41 0.77
N ALA A 146 10.10 -7.54 1.61
CA ALA A 146 11.47 -7.67 2.08
C ALA A 146 11.69 -8.99 2.84
N ALA A 147 10.74 -9.38 3.71
CA ALA A 147 10.78 -10.65 4.41
C ALA A 147 10.60 -11.85 3.47
N GLY A 148 9.71 -11.75 2.48
CA GLY A 148 9.50 -12.77 1.43
C GLY A 148 10.78 -13.07 0.66
N PHE A 149 11.40 -12.06 0.08
CA PHE A 149 12.67 -12.20 -0.63
C PHE A 149 13.80 -12.74 0.26
N GLY A 150 13.85 -12.32 1.54
CA GLY A 150 14.81 -12.86 2.51
C GLY A 150 14.59 -14.34 2.80
N LEU A 151 13.33 -14.79 2.88
CA LEU A 151 12.98 -16.20 3.04
C LEU A 151 13.36 -17.00 1.78
N THR A 152 13.02 -16.50 0.59
CA THR A 152 13.39 -17.14 -0.69
C THR A 152 14.90 -17.29 -0.84
N ALA A 153 15.68 -16.27 -0.46
CA ALA A 153 17.13 -16.37 -0.41
C ALA A 153 17.62 -17.45 0.58
N ALA A 154 17.04 -17.53 1.77
CA ALA A 154 17.39 -18.57 2.74
C ALA A 154 17.07 -19.98 2.20
N VAL A 155 15.95 -20.14 1.51
CA VAL A 155 15.56 -21.41 0.88
C VAL A 155 16.53 -21.79 -0.25
N LEU A 156 16.96 -20.83 -1.08
CA LEU A 156 18.01 -21.06 -2.08
C LEU A 156 19.32 -21.54 -1.43
N LEU A 157 19.72 -20.95 -0.30
CA LEU A 157 20.89 -21.43 0.45
C LEU A 157 20.71 -22.84 1.01
N VAL A 158 19.51 -23.19 1.48
CA VAL A 158 19.21 -24.57 1.92
C VAL A 158 19.28 -25.57 0.76
N SER A 159 18.95 -25.14 -0.47
CA SER A 159 19.04 -25.99 -1.66
C SER A 159 20.46 -26.49 -1.95
N LEU A 160 21.49 -25.73 -1.55
CA LEU A 160 22.90 -26.13 -1.68
C LEU A 160 23.18 -27.47 -0.99
N PHE A 161 22.61 -27.67 0.20
CA PHE A 161 22.79 -28.90 0.98
C PHE A 161 22.01 -30.08 0.40
N ARG A 162 20.92 -29.81 -0.33
CA ARG A 162 20.05 -30.84 -0.92
C ARG A 162 20.56 -31.35 -2.26
N LEU A 163 21.07 -30.46 -3.12
CA LEU A 163 21.45 -30.80 -4.48
C LEU A 163 22.87 -31.35 -4.58
N GLN A 164 23.77 -31.02 -3.65
CA GLN A 164 25.16 -31.53 -3.57
C GLN A 164 25.96 -31.50 -4.90
N LYS A 165 25.56 -30.66 -5.86
CA LYS A 165 26.26 -30.46 -7.14
C LYS A 165 27.24 -29.30 -7.01
N THR A 166 28.53 -29.63 -6.99
CA THR A 166 29.62 -28.64 -6.86
C THR A 166 29.67 -27.65 -8.03
N ALA A 167 29.29 -28.09 -9.24
CA ALA A 167 29.30 -27.27 -10.45
C ALA A 167 28.30 -26.09 -10.43
N GLU A 168 27.19 -26.21 -9.70
CA GLU A 168 26.12 -25.19 -9.68
C GLU A 168 26.14 -24.31 -8.42
N THR A 169 27.05 -24.59 -7.47
CA THR A 169 27.10 -23.88 -6.18
C THR A 169 27.25 -22.37 -6.34
N GLY A 170 28.12 -21.92 -7.25
CA GLY A 170 28.31 -20.49 -7.51
C GLY A 170 27.07 -19.80 -8.08
N ALA A 171 26.32 -20.49 -8.94
CA ALA A 171 25.09 -19.97 -9.55
C ALA A 171 23.97 -19.83 -8.50
N ILE A 172 23.81 -20.84 -7.64
CA ILE A 172 22.82 -20.80 -6.55
C ILE A 172 23.14 -19.67 -5.55
N LEU A 173 24.42 -19.48 -5.20
CA LEU A 173 24.84 -18.37 -4.34
C LEU A 173 24.56 -17.01 -4.98
N LEU A 174 24.76 -16.87 -6.29
CA LEU A 174 24.44 -15.65 -7.01
C LEU A 174 22.93 -15.38 -7.03
N CYS A 175 22.09 -16.40 -7.28
CA CYS A 175 20.63 -16.27 -7.18
C CYS A 175 20.20 -15.85 -5.77
N ALA A 176 20.76 -16.47 -4.73
CA ALA A 176 20.45 -16.10 -3.34
C ALA A 176 20.86 -14.65 -3.03
N ALA A 177 22.02 -14.21 -3.53
CA ALA A 177 22.47 -12.83 -3.38
C ALA A 177 21.56 -11.83 -4.11
N ASP A 178 21.13 -12.14 -5.34
CA ASP A 178 20.19 -11.32 -6.11
C ASP A 178 18.81 -11.24 -5.41
N MET A 179 18.32 -12.34 -4.83
CA MET A 179 17.09 -12.32 -4.02
C MET A 179 17.27 -11.50 -2.73
N LEU A 180 18.43 -11.57 -2.06
CA LEU A 180 18.72 -10.68 -0.93
C LEU A 180 18.74 -9.20 -1.36
N LEU A 181 19.30 -8.88 -2.52
CA LEU A 181 19.28 -7.52 -3.06
C LEU A 181 17.85 -7.02 -3.34
N CYS A 182 16.95 -7.91 -3.80
CA CYS A 182 15.51 -7.60 -3.87
C CYS A 182 14.95 -7.22 -2.50
N GLY A 183 15.26 -8.02 -1.48
CA GLY A 183 14.86 -7.78 -0.10
C GLY A 183 15.39 -6.46 0.46
N VAL A 184 16.65 -6.13 0.18
CA VAL A 184 17.28 -4.86 0.58
C VAL A 184 16.60 -3.67 -0.09
N CYS A 185 16.27 -3.76 -1.37
CA CYS A 185 15.54 -2.69 -2.07
C CYS A 185 14.16 -2.45 -1.43
N MET A 186 13.43 -3.51 -1.12
CA MET A 186 12.12 -3.43 -0.45
C MET A 186 12.25 -2.90 0.99
N ALA A 187 13.28 -3.32 1.73
CA ALA A 187 13.56 -2.82 3.06
C ALA A 187 13.92 -1.32 3.05
N ALA A 188 14.65 -0.86 2.02
CA ALA A 188 14.95 0.56 1.84
C ALA A 188 13.66 1.39 1.67
N VAL A 189 12.71 0.91 0.85
CA VAL A 189 11.38 1.56 0.74
C VAL A 189 10.66 1.60 2.08
N PHE A 190 10.66 0.49 2.82
CA PHE A 190 10.03 0.42 4.14
C PHE A 190 10.63 1.45 5.11
N VAL A 191 11.96 1.53 5.19
CA VAL A 191 12.66 2.47 6.07
C VAL A 191 12.37 3.91 5.65
N MET A 192 12.43 4.21 4.35
CA MET A 192 12.09 5.52 3.82
C MET A 192 10.66 5.92 4.21
N GLU A 193 9.67 5.06 3.97
CA GLU A 193 8.27 5.37 4.27
C GLU A 193 8.02 5.49 5.78
N LYS A 194 8.65 4.63 6.60
CA LYS A 194 8.57 4.69 8.07
C LYS A 194 9.17 5.97 8.65
N THR A 195 10.23 6.49 8.03
CA THR A 195 10.87 7.74 8.49
C THR A 195 10.10 9.00 8.06
N MET A 196 9.22 8.90 7.07
CA MET A 196 8.38 10.03 6.65
C MET A 196 7.33 10.35 7.70
N ARG A 197 7.37 11.59 8.20
CA ARG A 197 6.36 12.13 9.12
C ARG A 197 5.15 12.63 8.33
N TYR A 198 4.01 11.96 8.53
CA TYR A 198 2.72 12.43 8.08
C TYR A 198 2.04 13.23 9.19
N THR A 199 1.59 14.44 8.85
CA THR A 199 0.87 15.32 9.76
C THR A 199 -0.59 15.42 9.31
N LYS A 200 -1.49 15.60 10.27
CA LYS A 200 -2.91 15.81 10.03
C LYS A 200 -3.20 17.31 9.94
N ARG A 201 -4.00 17.72 8.96
CA ARG A 201 -4.54 19.08 8.85
C ARG A 201 -6.06 19.00 8.91
N ALA A 202 -6.64 19.68 9.89
CA ALA A 202 -8.09 19.77 10.02
C ALA A 202 -8.70 20.48 8.81
N THR A 203 -9.83 19.97 8.34
CA THR A 203 -10.61 20.59 7.27
C THR A 203 -11.35 21.81 7.84
N ALA A 204 -11.37 22.93 7.11
CA ALA A 204 -12.08 24.15 7.50
C ALA A 204 -13.61 24.06 7.30
N VAL A 205 -14.07 23.03 6.59
CA VAL A 205 -15.49 22.77 6.31
C VAL A 205 -16.17 22.31 7.59
N LYS A 206 -16.99 23.18 8.17
CA LYS A 206 -17.85 22.81 9.30
C LYS A 206 -19.08 22.07 8.77
N PRO A 207 -19.47 20.95 9.41
CA PRO A 207 -20.72 20.29 9.08
C PRO A 207 -21.89 21.23 9.34
N GLN A 208 -22.85 21.24 8.43
CA GLN A 208 -24.11 21.98 8.55
C GLN A 208 -25.17 21.12 9.24
N ALA A 209 -26.24 21.75 9.74
CA ALA A 209 -27.27 21.08 10.54
C ALA A 209 -28.07 20.02 9.75
N ASP A 210 -28.06 20.12 8.42
CA ASP A 210 -28.71 19.23 7.46
C ASP A 210 -27.79 18.12 6.91
N ASP A 211 -26.54 18.04 7.39
CA ASP A 211 -25.57 17.04 6.96
C ASP A 211 -25.86 15.67 7.56
N SER A 212 -25.97 14.64 6.72
CA SER A 212 -25.95 13.24 7.16
C SER A 212 -24.50 12.73 7.19
N TYR A 213 -24.07 12.20 8.34
CA TYR A 213 -22.76 11.58 8.50
C TYR A 213 -22.76 10.16 7.94
N MET A 214 -21.70 9.80 7.20
CA MET A 214 -21.42 8.43 6.78
C MET A 214 -20.63 7.63 7.83
#